data_AF-A0AAU9WV61-F1
#
_entry.id   AF-A0AAU9WV61-F1
#
_cell.length_a   1.000
_cell.length_b   1.000
_cell.length_c   1.000
_cell.angle_alpha   90.00
_cell.angle_beta   90.00
_cell.angle_gamma   90.00
#
_symmetry.space_group_name_H-M   'P 1'
#
loop_
_entity.id
_entity.type
_entity.pdbx_description
1 polymer ?
#
loop_
_entity_poly.entity_id
_entity_poly.type
_entity_poly.pdbx_seq_one_letter_code
_entity_poly.pdbx_strand_id
1 'polypeptide(L)'
;TETKITNSSGLDFNACIPNYQFEYVPTPLSCGGVGMYINNCLKYKVLERTSKDAFQALWIEIESLKSKNIVCGVIYRQHNDPEQFLHYVDFTLEKLSSSDKVVYLMGDFNIDLLKSEISDYSQNFLLSLQCYSFFPVIDKPTRVYNNSATLIDNIFLNRFDHKISGGNIVSDISDHYSQFCFIHSLIPKNFTAKHKIRDYSNFSEECFINDVLDTDWDNSMTYGSVDKCFSSFYNKFNKLINKHAPLKILSRRKAKQFSKPWITKGLRKSIKIKNRLFYSGDISKYKLYRNRIVTLSRLSKRLYY
;
A
#
# COMPACT_ATOMS: atom_id res chain seq x y z
N THR A 1 -3.57 -1.03 13.38
CA THR A 1 -4.10 -0.82 14.75
C THR A 1 -3.04 -1.30 15.73
N GLU A 2 -3.25 -1.13 17.04
CA GLU A 2 -2.28 -1.53 18.09
C GLU A 2 -0.87 -0.95 17.95
N THR A 3 -0.76 0.37 17.77
CA THR A 3 0.55 1.03 17.67
C THR A 3 1.34 0.97 18.97
N LYS A 4 0.67 0.76 20.12
CA LYS A 4 1.24 0.77 21.48
C LYS A 4 1.93 2.08 21.88
N ILE A 5 1.69 3.14 21.11
CA ILE A 5 2.14 4.50 21.48
C ILE A 5 1.21 5.00 22.59
N THR A 6 1.75 5.27 23.76
CA THR A 6 0.98 5.76 24.92
C THR A 6 1.02 7.27 25.03
N ASN A 7 0.21 7.85 25.92
CA ASN A 7 0.25 9.29 26.21
C ASN A 7 1.52 9.71 26.97
N SER A 8 2.17 8.80 27.70
CA SER A 8 3.32 9.07 28.57
C SER A 8 4.66 8.80 27.89
N SER A 9 4.70 7.84 26.96
CA SER A 9 5.89 7.53 26.16
C SER A 9 5.72 8.09 24.75
N GLY A 10 6.64 8.98 24.33
CA GLY A 10 6.74 9.34 22.92
C GLY A 10 7.03 8.12 22.02
N LEU A 11 7.21 8.36 20.73
CA LEU A 11 7.64 7.32 19.79
C LEU A 11 9.00 6.75 20.23
N ASP A 12 9.01 5.48 20.64
CA ASP A 12 10.22 4.72 20.99
C ASP A 12 10.81 3.96 19.79
N PHE A 13 10.13 4.00 18.64
CA PHE A 13 10.58 3.45 17.36
C PHE A 13 10.62 4.51 16.24
N ASN A 14 11.38 4.20 15.19
CA ASN A 14 11.42 5.04 13.99
C ASN A 14 10.18 4.81 13.11
N ALA A 15 9.17 5.68 13.25
CA ALA A 15 7.97 5.67 12.42
C ALA A 15 8.17 6.30 11.02
N CYS A 16 9.40 6.60 10.58
CA CYS A 16 9.62 7.25 9.29
C CYS A 16 9.64 6.25 8.13
N ILE A 17 8.58 6.25 7.32
CA ILE A 17 8.56 5.56 6.02
C ILE A 17 8.76 6.58 4.91
N PRO A 18 9.76 6.41 4.01
CA PRO A 18 10.03 7.38 2.95
C PRO A 18 8.81 7.69 2.07
N ASN A 19 8.50 8.98 1.91
CA ASN A 19 7.34 9.52 1.18
C ASN A 19 5.98 9.28 1.84
N TYR A 20 5.95 8.92 3.12
CA TYR A 20 4.73 8.83 3.90
C TYR A 20 4.82 9.73 5.13
N GLN A 21 3.68 10.34 5.46
CA GLN A 21 3.42 11.06 6.68
C GLN A 21 2.70 10.11 7.64
N PHE A 22 3.21 9.98 8.86
CA PHE A 22 2.60 9.13 9.89
C PHE A 22 1.72 9.97 10.81
N GLU A 23 0.43 9.67 10.81
CA GLU A 23 -0.55 10.23 11.73
C GLU A 23 -0.98 9.17 12.72
N TYR A 24 -1.10 9.50 14.00
CA TYR A 24 -1.49 8.52 15.00
C TYR A 24 -2.35 9.11 16.12
N VAL A 25 -2.98 8.22 16.87
CA VAL A 25 -3.66 8.53 18.12
C VAL A 25 -3.11 7.58 19.17
N PRO A 26 -2.51 8.12 20.25
CA PRO A 26 -2.00 7.30 21.33
C PRO A 26 -3.14 6.61 22.09
N THR A 27 -2.82 5.51 22.77
CA THR A 27 -3.73 4.83 23.69
C THR A 27 -3.59 5.39 25.11
N PRO A 28 -4.69 5.51 25.87
CA PRO A 28 -4.64 5.78 27.30
C PRO A 28 -4.31 4.52 28.13
N LEU A 29 -4.32 3.34 27.50
CA LEU A 29 -4.06 2.05 28.14
C LEU A 29 -2.62 1.57 27.87
N SER A 30 -2.27 0.41 28.43
CA SER A 30 -0.98 -0.26 28.17
C SER A 30 -0.86 -0.85 26.76
N CYS A 31 -1.99 -1.05 26.07
CA CYS A 31 -2.06 -1.54 24.70
C CYS A 31 -3.15 -0.82 23.89
N GLY A 32 -3.12 -0.98 22.57
CA GLY A 32 -4.02 -0.30 21.64
C GLY A 32 -3.34 0.81 20.84
N GLY A 33 -4.09 1.84 20.48
CA GLY A 33 -3.63 2.96 19.67
C GLY A 33 -3.82 2.70 18.18
N VAL A 34 -3.93 3.78 17.41
CA VAL A 34 -4.12 3.71 15.96
C VAL A 34 -3.15 4.60 15.21
N GLY A 35 -2.84 4.23 13.98
CA GLY A 35 -1.95 4.99 13.11
C GLY A 35 -2.29 4.82 11.64
N MET A 36 -1.97 5.83 10.85
CA MET A 36 -2.13 5.87 9.41
C MET A 36 -0.83 6.37 8.78
N TYR A 37 -0.36 5.67 7.74
CA TYR A 37 0.67 6.15 6.85
C TYR A 37 0.03 6.71 5.58
N ILE A 38 0.11 8.03 5.39
CA ILE A 38 -0.46 8.74 4.24
C ILE A 38 0.65 9.13 3.28
N ASN A 39 0.52 8.79 2.00
CA ASN A 39 1.53 9.17 1.01
C ASN A 39 1.60 10.69 0.85
N ASN A 40 2.81 11.28 0.89
CA ASN A 40 3.04 12.73 0.81
C ASN A 40 2.55 13.38 -0.49
N CYS A 41 2.21 12.59 -1.51
CA CYS A 41 1.61 13.10 -2.73
C CYS A 41 0.09 13.39 -2.59
N LEU A 42 -0.54 12.94 -1.51
CA LEU A 42 -1.94 13.21 -1.20
C LEU A 42 -2.05 14.45 -0.31
N LYS A 43 -2.95 15.35 -0.66
CA LYS A 43 -3.37 16.42 0.25
C LYS A 43 -4.47 15.89 1.15
N TYR A 44 -4.34 16.11 2.44
CA TYR A 44 -5.35 15.68 3.41
C TYR A 44 -5.39 16.61 4.61
N LYS A 45 -6.47 16.51 5.37
CA LYS A 45 -6.61 17.10 6.71
C LYS A 45 -7.09 16.05 7.70
N VAL A 46 -6.71 16.19 8.96
CA VAL A 46 -7.22 15.36 10.05
C VAL A 46 -8.59 15.90 10.47
N LEU A 47 -9.59 15.03 10.51
CA LEU A 47 -10.95 15.35 10.94
C LEU A 47 -11.14 15.11 12.44
N GLU A 48 -10.55 14.04 12.96
CA GLU A 48 -10.76 13.60 14.34
C GLU A 48 -9.56 12.79 14.85
N ARG A 49 -9.25 12.98 16.14
CA ARG A 49 -8.39 12.11 16.93
C ARG A 49 -9.11 11.78 18.23
N THR A 50 -9.50 10.52 18.40
CA THR A 50 -10.22 10.08 19.60
C THR A 50 -9.43 9.02 20.32
N SER A 51 -9.09 9.29 21.58
CA SER A 51 -8.37 8.40 22.48
C SER A 51 -9.25 8.14 23.71
N LYS A 52 -10.06 7.09 23.65
CA LYS A 52 -10.92 6.63 24.75
C LYS A 52 -10.47 5.24 25.21
N ASP A 53 -10.80 4.86 26.43
CA ASP A 53 -10.45 3.52 26.93
C ASP A 53 -11.17 2.42 26.14
N ALA A 54 -12.39 2.68 25.66
CA ALA A 54 -13.17 1.72 24.87
C ALA A 54 -12.69 1.55 23.43
N PHE A 55 -12.13 2.61 22.84
CA PHE A 55 -11.67 2.61 21.45
C PHE A 55 -10.74 3.78 21.16
N GLN A 56 -9.92 3.64 20.12
CA GLN A 56 -9.19 4.75 19.53
C GLN A 56 -9.55 4.88 18.05
N ALA A 57 -9.72 6.12 17.60
CA ALA A 57 -10.12 6.41 16.23
C ALA A 57 -9.34 7.60 15.66
N LEU A 58 -8.97 7.48 14.39
CA LEU A 58 -8.33 8.54 13.61
C LEU A 58 -9.06 8.67 12.28
N TRP A 59 -9.53 9.87 11.98
CA TRP A 59 -10.22 10.18 10.74
C TRP A 59 -9.47 11.26 9.97
N ILE A 60 -9.32 11.04 8.67
CA ILE A 60 -8.74 12.01 7.72
C ILE A 60 -9.69 12.23 6.55
N GLU A 61 -9.59 13.41 5.94
CA GLU A 61 -10.21 13.72 4.66
C GLU A 61 -9.12 13.98 3.63
N ILE A 62 -9.03 13.10 2.63
CA ILE A 62 -8.17 13.24 1.47
C ILE A 62 -8.86 14.14 0.46
N GLU A 63 -8.19 15.22 0.09
CA GLU A 63 -8.68 16.21 -0.85
C GLU A 63 -8.48 15.73 -2.30
N SER A 64 -9.53 15.79 -3.11
CA SER A 64 -9.47 15.52 -4.54
C SER A 64 -9.82 16.76 -5.33
N LEU A 65 -8.98 17.10 -6.32
CA LEU A 65 -9.22 18.23 -7.22
C LEU A 65 -10.27 17.93 -8.31
N LYS A 66 -10.58 16.64 -8.55
CA LYS A 66 -11.37 16.19 -9.71
C LYS A 66 -12.57 15.31 -9.35
N SER A 67 -12.73 14.99 -8.07
CA SER A 67 -13.82 14.16 -7.55
C SER A 67 -14.20 14.63 -6.17
N LYS A 68 -15.27 14.07 -5.61
CA LYS A 68 -15.56 14.20 -4.19
C LYS A 68 -14.34 13.80 -3.35
N ASN A 69 -14.16 14.50 -2.24
CA ASN A 69 -13.17 14.15 -1.23
C ASN A 69 -13.47 12.76 -0.66
N ILE A 70 -12.41 12.11 -0.19
CA ILE A 70 -12.48 10.77 0.38
C ILE A 70 -12.21 10.89 1.87
N VAL A 71 -13.11 10.35 2.68
CA VAL A 71 -12.91 10.22 4.13
C VAL A 71 -12.35 8.83 4.40
N CYS A 72 -11.26 8.76 5.17
CA CYS A 72 -10.71 7.50 5.65
C CYS A 72 -10.69 7.53 7.17
N GLY A 73 -11.22 6.48 7.80
CA GLY A 73 -11.18 6.26 9.24
C GLY A 73 -10.46 4.97 9.58
N VAL A 74 -9.59 5.00 10.58
CA VAL A 74 -9.05 3.81 11.23
C VAL A 74 -9.52 3.77 12.67
N ILE A 75 -10.07 2.64 13.08
CA ILE A 75 -10.55 2.41 14.44
C ILE A 75 -9.87 1.17 15.00
N TYR A 76 -9.53 1.23 16.28
CA TYR A 76 -9.22 0.06 17.08
C TYR A 76 -10.17 0.04 18.26
N ARG A 77 -10.95 -1.04 18.40
CA ARG A 77 -11.86 -1.24 19.51
C ARG A 77 -11.22 -2.17 20.53
N GLN A 78 -11.25 -1.76 21.79
CA GLN A 78 -10.83 -2.59 22.90
C GLN A 78 -11.98 -3.54 23.32
N HIS A 79 -11.69 -4.65 24.01
CA HIS A 79 -12.72 -5.62 24.42
C HIS A 79 -13.66 -5.13 25.52
N ASN A 80 -13.41 -3.96 26.09
CA ASN A 80 -14.24 -3.30 27.10
C ASN A 80 -15.42 -2.54 26.44
N ASP A 81 -16.29 -2.03 27.31
CA ASP A 81 -17.42 -1.12 27.05
C ASP A 81 -18.01 -1.18 25.61
N PRO A 82 -18.73 -2.27 25.28
CA PRO A 82 -19.32 -2.46 23.96
C PRO A 82 -20.36 -1.40 23.58
N GLU A 83 -21.07 -0.84 24.56
CA GLU A 83 -22.14 0.14 24.37
C GLU A 83 -21.57 1.50 23.96
N GLN A 84 -20.54 1.98 24.67
CA GLN A 84 -19.85 3.22 24.32
C GLN A 84 -19.28 3.15 22.89
N PHE A 85 -18.73 1.99 22.50
CA PHE A 85 -18.23 1.80 21.15
C PHE A 85 -19.34 1.86 20.09
N LEU A 86 -20.43 1.12 20.26
CA LEU A 86 -21.53 1.13 19.29
C LEU A 86 -22.17 2.51 19.16
N HIS A 87 -22.36 3.22 20.27
CA HIS A 87 -22.87 4.58 20.25
C HIS A 87 -21.96 5.52 19.44
N TYR A 88 -20.64 5.40 19.60
CA TYR A 88 -19.69 6.18 18.81
C TYR A 88 -19.75 5.85 17.31
N VAL A 89 -19.84 4.55 16.96
CA VAL A 89 -19.96 4.13 15.57
C VAL A 89 -21.22 4.71 14.94
N ASP A 90 -22.37 4.54 15.59
CA ASP A 90 -23.66 5.00 15.08
C ASP A 90 -23.68 6.53 14.88
N PHE A 91 -23.27 7.29 15.90
CA PHE A 91 -23.16 8.75 15.83
C PHE A 91 -22.21 9.22 14.72
N THR A 92 -21.06 8.54 14.58
CA THR A 92 -20.07 8.86 13.55
C THR A 92 -20.63 8.59 12.15
N LEU A 93 -21.29 7.44 11.95
CA LEU A 93 -21.88 7.06 10.67
C LEU A 93 -23.03 8.01 10.28
N GLU A 94 -23.88 8.39 11.22
CA GLU A 94 -24.94 9.39 11.02
C GLU A 94 -24.35 10.71 10.50
N LYS A 95 -23.34 11.24 11.20
CA LYS A 95 -22.64 12.46 10.80
C LYS A 95 -22.04 12.35 9.41
N LEU A 96 -21.40 11.23 9.08
CA LEU A 96 -20.77 11.02 7.77
C LEU A 96 -21.78 10.84 6.65
N SER A 97 -22.94 10.23 6.93
CA SER A 97 -24.01 10.01 5.94
C SER A 97 -24.55 11.33 5.37
N SER A 98 -24.59 12.38 6.19
CA SER A 98 -25.02 13.73 5.77
C SER A 98 -24.07 14.43 4.79
N SER A 99 -22.83 13.94 4.66
CA SER A 99 -21.77 14.64 3.93
C SER A 99 -21.71 14.32 2.44
N ASP A 100 -22.44 13.31 1.95
CA ASP A 100 -22.42 12.80 0.57
C ASP A 100 -20.97 12.48 0.07
N LYS A 101 -20.08 12.12 1.01
CA LYS A 101 -18.68 11.76 0.75
C LYS A 101 -18.51 10.25 0.63
N VAL A 102 -17.43 9.88 -0.06
CA VAL A 102 -16.95 8.51 -0.09
C VAL A 102 -16.22 8.24 1.22
N VAL A 103 -16.56 7.16 1.89
CA VAL A 103 -15.98 6.81 3.18
C VAL A 103 -15.38 5.41 3.10
N TYR A 104 -14.15 5.29 3.59
CA TYR A 104 -13.49 4.02 3.88
C TYR A 104 -13.24 3.95 5.39
N LEU A 105 -13.93 3.04 6.05
CA LEU A 105 -13.74 2.74 7.46
C LEU A 105 -12.97 1.43 7.55
N MET A 106 -11.83 1.43 8.22
CA MET A 106 -11.02 0.23 8.41
C MET A 106 -10.60 0.09 9.87
N GLY A 107 -10.24 -1.11 10.29
CA GLY A 107 -9.83 -1.29 11.67
C GLY A 107 -9.87 -2.72 12.13
N ASP A 108 -9.35 -2.89 13.34
CA ASP A 108 -9.59 -4.07 14.17
C ASP A 108 -10.71 -3.70 15.13
N PHE A 109 -11.87 -4.29 14.88
CA PHE A 109 -13.08 -4.03 15.63
C PHE A 109 -13.25 -4.99 16.81
N ASN A 110 -12.42 -6.03 16.92
CA ASN A 110 -12.60 -7.07 17.94
C ASN A 110 -14.05 -7.59 18.03
N ILE A 111 -14.75 -7.63 16.89
CA ILE A 111 -16.13 -8.10 16.71
C ILE A 111 -16.12 -9.11 15.56
N ASP A 112 -16.42 -10.36 15.88
CA ASP A 112 -16.31 -11.47 14.92
C ASP A 112 -17.54 -11.54 14.01
N LEU A 113 -17.41 -11.01 12.79
CA LEU A 113 -18.53 -10.97 11.83
C LEU A 113 -18.98 -12.35 11.37
N LEU A 114 -18.19 -13.41 11.56
CA LEU A 114 -18.65 -14.78 11.29
C LEU A 114 -19.75 -15.23 12.25
N LYS A 115 -19.93 -14.51 13.36
CA LYS A 115 -20.97 -14.75 14.37
C LYS A 115 -22.16 -13.81 14.24
N SER A 116 -22.31 -13.09 13.13
CA SER A 116 -23.42 -12.14 12.94
C SER A 116 -24.81 -12.78 12.98
N GLU A 117 -24.92 -14.10 12.80
CA GLU A 117 -26.20 -14.83 12.90
C GLU A 117 -26.50 -15.36 14.30
N ILE A 118 -25.52 -15.34 15.22
CA ILE A 118 -25.61 -16.00 16.54
C ILE A 118 -25.34 -15.00 17.67
N SER A 119 -24.68 -13.88 17.39
CA SER A 119 -24.35 -12.82 18.35
C SER A 119 -25.06 -11.53 17.99
N ASP A 120 -26.03 -11.13 18.82
CA ASP A 120 -26.74 -9.86 18.68
C ASP A 120 -25.79 -8.66 18.59
N TYR A 121 -24.68 -8.69 19.33
CA TYR A 121 -23.68 -7.63 19.28
C TYR A 121 -23.01 -7.52 17.91
N SER A 122 -22.56 -8.64 17.35
CA SER A 122 -21.98 -8.66 16.01
C SER A 122 -23.01 -8.32 14.94
N GLN A 123 -24.25 -8.76 15.12
CA GLN A 123 -25.35 -8.46 14.22
C GLN A 123 -25.67 -6.97 14.22
N ASN A 124 -25.85 -6.36 15.40
CA ASN A 124 -26.15 -4.94 15.57
C ASN A 124 -25.04 -4.06 14.99
N PHE A 125 -23.77 -4.42 15.22
CA PHE A 125 -22.65 -3.71 14.62
C PHE A 125 -22.71 -3.72 13.08
N LEU A 126 -22.95 -4.90 12.48
CA LEU A 126 -23.07 -5.04 11.04
C LEU A 126 -24.30 -4.29 10.48
N LEU A 127 -25.44 -4.36 11.19
CA LEU A 127 -26.67 -3.68 10.81
C LEU A 127 -26.52 -2.16 10.86
N SER A 128 -25.91 -1.59 11.90
CA SER A 128 -25.63 -0.15 11.97
C SER A 128 -24.85 0.32 10.74
N LEU A 129 -23.81 -0.41 10.33
CA LEU A 129 -23.05 -0.10 9.12
C LEU A 129 -23.93 -0.17 7.85
N GLN A 130 -24.71 -1.24 7.70
CA GLN A 130 -25.58 -1.44 6.54
C GLN A 130 -26.69 -0.40 6.44
N CYS A 131 -27.25 0.08 7.56
CA CYS A 131 -28.23 1.17 7.60
C CYS A 131 -27.68 2.46 6.97
N TYR A 132 -26.37 2.70 7.09
CA TYR A 132 -25.68 3.82 6.44
C TYR A 132 -25.01 3.43 5.11
N SER A 133 -25.48 2.34 4.48
CA SER A 133 -25.01 1.83 3.19
C SER A 133 -23.54 1.37 3.16
N PHE A 134 -22.94 1.08 4.32
CA PHE A 134 -21.62 0.48 4.38
C PHE A 134 -21.70 -1.05 4.20
N PHE A 135 -20.76 -1.60 3.44
CA PHE A 135 -20.63 -3.04 3.27
C PHE A 135 -19.18 -3.50 3.48
N PRO A 136 -18.98 -4.72 4.02
CA PRO A 136 -17.65 -5.27 4.22
C PRO A 136 -17.01 -5.68 2.88
N VAL A 137 -15.71 -5.43 2.76
CA VAL A 137 -14.87 -5.93 1.65
C VAL A 137 -14.27 -7.29 1.97
N ILE A 138 -14.06 -7.58 3.25
CA ILE A 138 -13.36 -8.77 3.72
C ILE A 138 -14.41 -9.78 4.20
N ASP A 139 -14.36 -10.99 3.65
CA ASP A 139 -15.32 -12.07 3.91
C ASP A 139 -14.63 -13.35 4.42
N LYS A 140 -13.31 -13.30 4.69
CA LYS A 140 -12.50 -14.42 5.19
C LYS A 140 -11.86 -14.07 6.53
N PRO A 141 -11.66 -15.05 7.43
CA PRO A 141 -11.00 -14.82 8.72
C PRO A 141 -9.71 -14.00 8.60
N THR A 142 -9.56 -13.02 9.49
CA THR A 142 -8.42 -12.11 9.52
C THR A 142 -7.49 -12.39 10.68
N ARG A 143 -7.97 -13.03 11.75
CA ARG A 143 -7.12 -13.55 12.83
C ARG A 143 -7.24 -15.06 12.87
N VAL A 144 -6.12 -15.75 12.66
CA VAL A 144 -6.05 -17.21 12.69
C VAL A 144 -4.97 -17.61 13.67
N TYR A 145 -5.37 -18.25 14.76
CA TYR A 145 -4.47 -18.66 15.82
C TYR A 145 -4.89 -20.02 16.38
N ASN A 146 -3.96 -20.98 16.37
CA ASN A 146 -4.20 -22.37 16.75
C ASN A 146 -5.43 -22.96 16.02
N ASN A 147 -6.48 -23.26 16.78
CA ASN A 147 -7.72 -23.87 16.29
C ASN A 147 -8.87 -22.85 16.16
N SER A 148 -8.57 -21.55 16.19
CA SER A 148 -9.54 -20.45 16.07
C SER A 148 -9.29 -19.63 14.79
N ALA A 149 -10.38 -19.22 14.15
CA ALA A 149 -10.37 -18.31 13.01
C ALA A 149 -11.54 -17.32 13.14
N THR A 150 -11.23 -16.03 13.25
CA THR A 150 -12.23 -14.97 13.45
C THR A 150 -12.10 -13.86 12.40
N LEU A 151 -13.21 -13.21 12.06
CA LEU A 151 -13.27 -12.06 11.15
C LEU A 151 -13.48 -10.79 11.97
N ILE A 152 -12.41 -10.26 12.55
CA ILE A 152 -12.45 -9.10 13.46
C ILE A 152 -11.85 -7.82 12.85
N ASP A 153 -11.02 -7.97 11.83
CA ASP A 153 -10.46 -6.86 11.07
C ASP A 153 -11.25 -6.68 9.79
N ASN A 154 -11.69 -5.45 9.50
CA ASN A 154 -12.54 -5.21 8.34
C ASN A 154 -12.21 -3.90 7.65
N ILE A 155 -12.58 -3.85 6.36
CA ILE A 155 -12.64 -2.64 5.56
C ILE A 155 -14.08 -2.50 5.09
N PHE A 156 -14.75 -1.44 5.51
CA PHE A 156 -16.10 -1.05 5.13
C PHE A 156 -16.07 0.17 4.23
N LEU A 157 -17.02 0.22 3.30
CA LEU A 157 -17.18 1.38 2.41
C LEU A 157 -18.62 1.60 2.00
N ASN A 158 -18.95 2.85 1.69
CA ASN A 158 -20.32 3.30 1.40
C ASN A 158 -20.59 3.55 -0.09
N ARG A 159 -19.81 2.93 -0.99
CA ARG A 159 -19.83 3.27 -2.42
C ARG A 159 -19.84 2.06 -3.35
N PHE A 160 -20.87 1.96 -4.19
CA PHE A 160 -21.14 0.81 -5.05
C PHE A 160 -20.72 0.99 -6.53
N ASP A 161 -20.39 2.20 -6.95
CA ASP A 161 -20.11 2.55 -8.35
C ASP A 161 -18.69 2.16 -8.81
N HIS A 162 -17.81 1.81 -7.88
CA HIS A 162 -16.43 1.41 -8.20
C HIS A 162 -16.27 -0.09 -8.21
N LYS A 163 -15.50 -0.58 -9.19
CA LYS A 163 -14.97 -1.94 -9.10
C LYS A 163 -13.97 -1.99 -7.95
N ILE A 164 -14.26 -2.82 -6.96
CA ILE A 164 -13.46 -2.99 -5.75
C ILE A 164 -12.92 -4.41 -5.72
N SER A 165 -11.71 -4.59 -5.21
CA SER A 165 -11.16 -5.91 -4.91
C SER A 165 -10.42 -5.84 -3.60
N GLY A 166 -10.72 -6.74 -2.67
CA GLY A 166 -9.95 -6.83 -1.43
C GLY A 166 -9.75 -8.28 -1.02
N GLY A 167 -9.10 -8.43 0.12
CA GLY A 167 -8.78 -9.72 0.71
C GLY A 167 -7.69 -9.61 1.75
N ASN A 168 -7.13 -10.76 2.11
CA ASN A 168 -6.13 -10.89 3.16
C ASN A 168 -4.76 -11.20 2.56
N ILE A 169 -3.73 -10.52 3.07
CA ILE A 169 -2.33 -10.88 2.89
C ILE A 169 -1.95 -11.75 4.09
N VAL A 170 -1.76 -13.04 3.81
CA VAL A 170 -1.31 -14.03 4.80
C VAL A 170 0.19 -13.89 5.00
N SER A 171 0.62 -13.73 6.24
CA SER A 171 2.04 -13.60 6.61
C SER A 171 2.26 -13.96 8.07
N ASP A 172 3.48 -14.40 8.41
CA ASP A 172 3.86 -14.77 9.78
C ASP A 172 4.34 -13.58 10.63
N ILE A 173 4.02 -12.34 10.22
CA ILE A 173 4.43 -11.11 10.93
C ILE A 173 3.58 -10.88 12.18
N SER A 174 2.32 -11.31 12.16
CA SER A 174 1.32 -11.13 13.22
C SER A 174 0.32 -12.28 13.19
N ASP A 175 -0.39 -12.53 14.29
CA ASP A 175 -1.55 -13.42 14.33
C ASP A 175 -2.78 -12.85 13.59
N HIS A 176 -2.70 -11.58 13.19
CA HIS A 176 -3.62 -10.92 12.26
C HIS A 176 -3.04 -10.86 10.83
N TYR A 177 -3.81 -11.33 9.85
CA TYR A 177 -3.54 -11.12 8.42
C TYR A 177 -3.80 -9.67 8.04
N SER A 178 -2.93 -9.09 7.20
CA SER A 178 -3.12 -7.71 6.73
C SER A 178 -4.21 -7.64 5.66
N GLN A 179 -5.21 -6.78 5.82
CA GLN A 179 -6.27 -6.63 4.81
C GLN A 179 -5.85 -5.61 3.75
N PHE A 180 -6.29 -5.82 2.51
CA PHE A 180 -6.11 -4.85 1.43
C PHE A 180 -7.41 -4.57 0.71
N CYS A 181 -7.52 -3.38 0.13
CA CYS A 181 -8.60 -2.97 -0.74
C CYS A 181 -8.05 -2.15 -1.90
N PHE A 182 -8.33 -2.61 -3.13
CA PHE A 182 -8.05 -1.91 -4.37
C PHE A 182 -9.33 -1.29 -4.91
N ILE A 183 -9.27 0.01 -5.17
CA ILE A 183 -10.32 0.75 -5.85
C ILE A 183 -9.87 0.87 -7.30
N HIS A 184 -10.53 0.17 -8.22
CA HIS A 184 -10.14 0.11 -9.64
C HIS A 184 -10.58 1.34 -10.45
N SER A 185 -11.09 2.36 -9.76
CA SER A 185 -11.50 3.66 -10.29
C SER A 185 -10.77 4.76 -9.53
N LEU A 186 -10.26 5.75 -10.27
CA LEU A 186 -9.35 6.83 -9.84
C LEU A 186 -7.85 6.49 -9.87
N ILE A 187 -7.33 6.19 -11.06
CA ILE A 187 -6.04 6.82 -11.41
C ILE A 187 -6.40 8.07 -12.19
N PRO A 188 -6.35 9.28 -11.60
CA PRO A 188 -6.10 10.45 -12.41
C PRO A 188 -4.87 10.08 -13.24
N LYS A 189 -4.96 10.11 -14.58
CA LYS A 189 -3.83 9.90 -15.50
C LYS A 189 -2.60 10.80 -15.23
N ASN A 190 -2.65 11.60 -14.16
CA ASN A 190 -1.71 12.58 -13.69
C ASN A 190 -0.83 12.09 -12.52
N PHE A 191 -1.11 10.95 -11.87
CA PHE A 191 -0.11 10.32 -11.00
C PHE A 191 0.93 9.60 -11.84
N THR A 192 1.80 10.36 -12.51
CA THR A 192 3.10 9.80 -12.88
C THR A 192 3.94 9.74 -11.62
N ALA A 193 3.69 8.75 -10.76
CA ALA A 193 4.71 8.30 -9.84
C ALA A 193 5.93 8.00 -10.72
N LYS A 194 6.97 8.82 -10.58
CA LYS A 194 8.19 8.66 -11.35
C LYS A 194 8.85 7.38 -10.84
N HIS A 195 8.56 6.25 -11.48
CA HIS A 195 9.16 4.98 -11.14
C HIS A 195 10.68 5.16 -11.12
N LYS A 196 11.30 4.97 -9.95
CA LYS A 196 12.76 4.98 -9.82
C LYS A 196 13.24 3.56 -10.04
N ILE A 197 14.28 3.39 -10.84
CA ILE A 197 15.00 2.12 -10.96
C ILE A 197 16.46 2.36 -10.56
N ARG A 198 17.13 1.29 -10.10
CA ARG A 198 18.58 1.29 -9.96
C ARG A 198 19.21 1.32 -11.34
N ASP A 199 20.08 2.29 -11.58
CA ASP A 199 20.81 2.40 -12.84
C ASP A 199 22.13 1.63 -12.76
N TYR A 200 22.14 0.43 -13.33
CA TYR A 200 23.33 -0.42 -13.42
C TYR A 200 24.17 -0.16 -14.68
N SER A 201 23.88 0.89 -15.47
CA SER A 201 24.56 1.10 -16.76
C SER A 201 26.07 1.28 -16.65
N ASN A 202 26.56 1.77 -15.51
CA ASN A 202 27.98 1.95 -15.20
C ASN A 202 28.39 1.15 -13.95
N PHE A 203 27.62 0.12 -13.57
CA PHE A 203 27.95 -0.69 -12.41
C PHE A 203 29.20 -1.53 -12.69
N SER A 204 30.18 -1.42 -11.80
CA SER A 204 31.37 -2.28 -11.79
C SER A 204 31.33 -3.11 -10.52
N GLU A 205 31.23 -4.43 -10.67
CA GLU A 205 31.21 -5.37 -9.55
C GLU A 205 32.51 -5.29 -8.74
N GLU A 206 33.66 -5.23 -9.42
CA GLU A 206 34.97 -5.09 -8.79
C GLU A 206 35.07 -3.81 -7.95
N CYS A 207 34.67 -2.66 -8.50
CA CYS A 207 34.72 -1.39 -7.74
C CYS A 207 33.74 -1.39 -6.57
N PHE A 208 32.57 -2.03 -6.72
CA PHE A 208 31.61 -2.15 -5.63
C PHE A 208 32.16 -3.03 -4.50
N ILE A 209 32.73 -4.19 -4.84
CA ILE A 209 33.36 -5.09 -3.87
C ILE A 209 34.51 -4.39 -3.15
N ASN A 210 35.39 -3.70 -3.89
CA ASN A 210 36.51 -2.98 -3.29
C ASN A 210 36.04 -1.91 -2.30
N ASP A 211 35.02 -1.11 -2.66
CA ASP A 211 34.47 -0.11 -1.73
C ASP A 211 33.76 -0.75 -0.53
N VAL A 212 33.14 -1.91 -0.68
CA VAL A 212 32.53 -2.67 0.44
C VAL A 212 33.60 -3.18 1.40
N LEU A 213 34.72 -3.67 0.87
CA LEU A 213 35.86 -4.15 1.66
C LEU A 213 36.61 -3.01 2.35
N ASP A 214 36.73 -1.85 1.71
CA ASP A 214 37.39 -0.65 2.27
C ASP A 214 36.51 0.11 3.29
N THR A 215 35.23 -0.24 3.37
CA THR A 215 34.31 0.39 4.34
C THR A 215 34.62 -0.10 5.74
N ASP A 216 34.93 0.82 6.65
CA ASP A 216 35.02 0.52 8.10
C ASP A 216 33.62 0.15 8.65
N TRP A 217 33.45 -1.13 8.98
CA TRP A 217 32.23 -1.68 9.58
C TRP A 217 32.26 -1.68 11.12
N ASP A 218 33.43 -1.59 11.74
CA ASP A 218 33.63 -1.87 13.17
C ASP A 218 33.21 -0.73 14.09
N ASN A 219 33.31 0.52 13.63
CA ASN A 219 32.80 1.69 14.36
C ASN A 219 31.25 1.69 14.53
N SER A 220 30.56 0.63 14.09
CA SER A 220 29.10 0.45 14.23
C SER A 220 28.68 -0.44 15.40
N MET A 221 29.60 -1.25 15.95
CA MET A 221 29.28 -2.41 16.80
C MET A 221 29.57 -2.20 18.29
N THR A 222 30.28 -1.13 18.66
CA THR A 222 30.97 -1.12 19.96
C THR A 222 30.18 -0.53 21.13
N TYR A 223 29.12 0.29 20.94
CA TYR A 223 28.42 0.95 22.08
C TYR A 223 26.91 1.28 21.87
N GLY A 224 26.18 0.58 21.00
CA GLY A 224 24.78 0.94 20.64
C GLY A 224 23.74 -0.17 20.81
N SER A 225 22.45 0.21 20.91
CA SER A 225 21.34 -0.74 20.77
C SER A 225 21.36 -1.41 19.40
N VAL A 226 20.74 -2.58 19.28
CA VAL A 226 20.64 -3.35 18.01
C VAL A 226 20.13 -2.46 16.87
N ASP A 227 19.14 -1.60 17.13
CA ASP A 227 18.58 -0.67 16.14
C ASP A 227 19.59 0.36 15.64
N LYS A 228 20.46 0.87 16.53
CA LYS A 228 21.53 1.80 16.16
C LYS A 228 22.59 1.12 15.31
N CYS A 229 22.95 -0.11 15.65
CA CYS A 229 23.89 -0.92 14.90
C CYS A 229 23.36 -1.21 13.49
N PHE A 230 22.10 -1.66 13.38
CA PHE A 230 21.45 -1.91 12.10
C PHE A 230 21.30 -0.63 11.27
N SER A 231 20.88 0.47 11.88
CA SER A 231 20.74 1.76 11.19
C SER A 231 22.08 2.25 10.63
N SER A 232 23.16 2.10 11.39
CA SER A 232 24.52 2.45 10.94
C SER A 232 24.96 1.60 9.75
N PHE A 233 24.83 0.27 9.87
CA PHE A 233 25.09 -0.66 8.77
C PHE A 233 24.29 -0.31 7.51
N TYR A 234 22.96 -0.17 7.66
CA TYR A 234 22.04 0.10 6.56
C TYR A 234 22.37 1.42 5.86
N ASN A 235 22.75 2.45 6.62
CA ASN A 235 23.14 3.75 6.07
C ASN A 235 24.46 3.68 5.30
N LYS A 236 25.48 3.00 5.84
CA LYS A 236 26.76 2.77 5.14
C LYS A 236 26.55 1.98 3.85
N PHE A 237 25.85 0.85 3.95
CA PHE A 237 25.57 -0.01 2.81
C PHE A 237 24.73 0.69 1.73
N ASN A 238 23.69 1.45 2.12
CA ASN A 238 22.92 2.22 1.15
C ASN A 238 23.73 3.32 0.47
N LYS A 239 24.68 3.96 1.16
CA LYS A 239 25.59 4.92 0.51
C LYS A 239 26.39 4.24 -0.60
N LEU A 240 26.93 3.05 -0.34
CA LEU A 240 27.64 2.26 -1.35
C LEU A 240 26.73 1.89 -2.52
N ILE A 241 25.52 1.37 -2.24
CA ILE A 241 24.56 1.04 -3.30
C ILE A 241 24.19 2.30 -4.11
N ASN A 242 23.97 3.45 -3.47
CA ASN A 242 23.64 4.69 -4.17
C ASN A 242 24.81 5.24 -4.99
N LYS A 243 26.06 5.00 -4.59
CA LYS A 243 27.28 5.34 -5.33
C LYS A 243 27.39 4.51 -6.62
N HIS A 244 27.24 3.19 -6.51
CA HIS A 244 27.48 2.25 -7.63
C HIS A 244 26.26 1.98 -8.51
N ALA A 245 25.07 2.06 -7.95
CA ALA A 245 23.79 1.83 -8.63
C ALA A 245 22.78 2.92 -8.24
N PRO A 246 22.98 4.18 -8.67
CA PRO A 246 22.11 5.28 -8.27
C PRO A 246 20.66 5.09 -8.73
N LEU A 247 19.73 5.59 -7.92
CA LEU A 247 18.31 5.64 -8.32
C LEU A 247 18.12 6.68 -9.42
N LYS A 248 17.68 6.25 -10.60
CA LYS A 248 17.27 7.15 -11.68
C LYS A 248 15.79 7.06 -11.97
N ILE A 249 15.21 8.21 -12.29
CA ILE A 249 13.84 8.31 -12.76
C ILE A 249 13.73 7.61 -14.11
N LEU A 250 12.78 6.68 -14.21
CA LEU A 250 12.50 5.96 -15.42
C LEU A 250 11.78 6.88 -16.42
N SER A 251 12.39 7.09 -17.59
CA SER A 251 11.72 7.81 -18.66
C SER A 251 10.51 7.00 -19.15
N ARG A 252 9.45 7.69 -19.60
CA ARG A 252 8.24 7.04 -20.18
C ARG A 252 8.60 6.03 -21.28
N ARG A 253 9.64 6.34 -22.07
CA ARG A 253 10.16 5.46 -23.12
C ARG A 253 10.76 4.17 -22.56
N LYS A 254 11.61 4.25 -21.53
CA LYS A 254 12.18 3.06 -20.87
C LYS A 254 11.10 2.25 -20.15
N ALA A 255 10.14 2.89 -19.47
CA ALA A 255 9.00 2.22 -18.83
C ALA A 255 8.18 1.38 -19.83
N LYS A 256 7.85 1.96 -20.99
CA LYS A 256 7.15 1.25 -22.08
C LYS A 256 7.96 0.08 -22.67
N GLN A 257 9.29 0.17 -22.62
CA GLN A 257 10.16 -0.92 -23.03
C GLN A 257 10.16 -2.05 -21.99
N PHE A 258 10.26 -1.73 -20.71
CA PHE A 258 10.24 -2.71 -19.62
C PHE A 258 8.89 -3.40 -19.46
N SER A 259 7.77 -2.77 -19.83
CA SER A 259 6.46 -3.45 -19.85
C SER A 259 6.29 -4.44 -21.01
N LYS A 260 7.25 -4.49 -21.95
CA LYS A 260 7.25 -5.42 -23.09
C LYS A 260 8.65 -6.03 -23.25
N PRO A 261 9.13 -6.79 -22.26
CA PRO A 261 10.49 -7.33 -22.26
C PRO A 261 10.76 -8.27 -23.45
N TRP A 262 9.72 -8.94 -23.96
CA TRP A 262 9.77 -9.72 -25.20
C TRP A 262 10.03 -8.90 -26.49
N ILE A 263 10.09 -7.56 -26.44
CA ILE A 263 10.51 -6.72 -27.56
C ILE A 263 12.03 -6.51 -27.50
N THR A 264 12.76 -7.49 -28.03
CA THR A 264 14.22 -7.53 -28.05
C THR A 264 14.87 -6.41 -28.88
N LYS A 265 16.18 -6.20 -28.70
CA LYS A 265 16.96 -5.27 -29.55
C LYS A 265 16.86 -5.65 -31.03
N GLY A 266 16.88 -6.95 -31.35
CA GLY A 266 16.72 -7.47 -32.71
C GLY A 266 15.37 -7.10 -33.32
N LEU A 267 14.27 -7.37 -32.61
CA LEU A 267 12.91 -7.00 -33.04
C LEU A 267 12.78 -5.49 -33.30
N ARG A 268 13.39 -4.64 -32.46
CA ARG A 268 13.40 -3.18 -32.68
C ARG A 268 14.13 -2.78 -33.96
N LYS A 269 15.25 -3.43 -34.28
CA LYS A 269 15.98 -3.21 -35.55
C LYS A 269 15.10 -3.60 -36.75
N SER A 270 14.44 -4.76 -36.69
CA SER A 270 13.52 -5.21 -37.73
C SER A 270 12.33 -4.26 -37.92
N ILE A 271 11.74 -3.74 -36.83
CA ILE A 271 10.65 -2.75 -36.89
C ILE A 271 11.09 -1.46 -37.61
N LYS A 272 12.31 -0.98 -37.36
CA LYS A 272 12.86 0.19 -38.06
C LYS A 272 13.00 -0.06 -39.57
N ILE A 273 13.49 -1.23 -39.97
CA ILE A 273 13.62 -1.61 -41.38
C ILE A 273 12.24 -1.67 -42.03
N LYS A 274 11.27 -2.34 -41.38
CA LYS A 274 9.88 -2.40 -41.85
C LYS A 274 9.28 -1.00 -42.05
N ASN A 275 9.48 -0.08 -41.10
CA ASN A 275 8.98 1.30 -41.25
C ASN A 275 9.67 2.03 -42.42
N ARG A 276 10.98 1.86 -42.62
CA ARG A 276 11.69 2.43 -43.77
C ARG A 276 11.11 1.92 -45.10
N LEU A 277 10.85 0.61 -45.20
CA LEU A 277 10.25 -0.01 -46.39
C LEU A 277 8.87 0.58 -46.69
N PHE A 278 8.06 0.83 -45.67
CA PHE A 278 6.77 1.50 -45.82
C PHE A 278 6.91 2.90 -46.44
N TYR A 279 7.84 3.72 -45.94
CA TYR A 279 8.07 5.06 -46.48
C TYR A 279 8.72 5.05 -47.88
N SER A 280 9.45 4.00 -48.24
CA SER A 280 10.05 3.86 -49.57
C SER A 280 9.07 3.43 -50.67
N GLY A 281 7.84 3.04 -50.32
CA GLY A 281 6.84 2.55 -51.28
C GLY A 281 7.03 1.08 -51.71
N ASP A 282 8.03 0.36 -51.20
CA ASP A 282 8.23 -1.07 -51.46
C ASP A 282 7.22 -1.92 -50.65
N ILE A 283 5.98 -1.98 -51.16
CA ILE A 283 4.85 -2.65 -50.52
C ILE A 283 5.11 -4.16 -50.34
N SER A 284 5.76 -4.80 -51.30
CA SER A 284 6.03 -6.24 -51.29
C SER A 284 7.01 -6.62 -50.17
N LYS A 285 8.16 -5.94 -50.07
CA LYS A 285 9.10 -6.19 -48.97
C LYS A 285 8.52 -5.75 -47.63
N TYR A 286 7.75 -4.66 -47.60
CA TYR A 286 7.05 -4.23 -46.38
C TYR A 286 6.14 -5.34 -45.82
N LYS A 287 5.28 -5.94 -46.67
CA LYS A 287 4.37 -7.03 -46.26
C LYS A 287 5.14 -8.24 -45.72
N LEU A 288 6.22 -8.63 -46.39
CA LEU A 288 7.08 -9.75 -45.97
C LEU A 288 7.71 -9.49 -44.59
N TYR A 289 8.30 -8.31 -44.38
CA TYR A 289 8.88 -7.93 -43.10
C TYR A 289 7.83 -7.80 -41.99
N ARG A 290 6.65 -7.24 -42.29
CA ARG A 290 5.53 -7.13 -41.34
C ARG A 290 5.14 -8.50 -40.81
N ASN A 291 4.93 -9.47 -41.71
CA ASN A 291 4.51 -10.83 -41.32
C ASN A 291 5.59 -11.53 -40.49
N ARG A 292 6.86 -11.42 -40.90
CA ARG A 292 7.98 -12.02 -40.16
C ARG A 292 8.13 -11.43 -38.75
N ILE A 293 7.96 -10.11 -38.60
CA ILE A 293 7.99 -9.44 -37.29
C ILE A 293 6.84 -9.91 -36.39
N VAL A 294 5.63 -10.11 -36.93
CA VAL A 294 4.50 -10.63 -36.16
C VAL A 294 4.82 -12.03 -35.61
N THR A 295 5.32 -12.93 -36.45
CA THR A 295 5.72 -14.29 -36.04
C THR A 295 6.81 -14.24 -34.96
N LEU A 296 7.88 -13.48 -35.19
CA LEU A 296 8.98 -13.35 -34.23
C LEU A 296 8.53 -12.72 -32.90
N SER A 297 7.60 -11.75 -32.95
CA SER A 297 7.06 -11.14 -31.74
C SER A 297 6.22 -12.12 -30.92
N ARG A 298 5.43 -12.98 -31.56
CA ARG A 298 4.67 -14.05 -30.90
C ARG A 298 5.60 -15.09 -30.27
N LEU A 299 6.60 -15.55 -31.02
CA LEU A 299 7.61 -16.49 -30.52
C LEU A 299 8.38 -15.91 -29.34
N SER A 300 8.86 -14.67 -29.44
CA SER A 300 9.59 -14.03 -28.34
C SER A 300 8.71 -13.80 -27.11
N LYS A 301 7.40 -13.59 -27.29
CA LYS A 301 6.45 -13.48 -26.18
C LYS A 301 6.25 -14.84 -25.49
N ARG A 302 6.12 -15.93 -26.27
CA ARG A 302 6.01 -17.31 -25.77
C ARG A 302 7.29 -17.84 -25.13
N LEU A 303 8.47 -17.33 -25.50
CA LEU A 303 9.72 -17.69 -24.85
C LEU A 303 9.93 -16.94 -23.53
N TYR A 304 9.26 -15.80 -23.36
CA TYR A 304 9.38 -14.98 -22.16
C TYR A 304 8.40 -15.39 -21.05
N TYR A 305 7.18 -15.78 -21.42
CA TYR A 305 6.13 -16.28 -20.52
C TYR A 305 6.05 -17.80 -20.61
#